data_AF-A0A1I4HHA0-F1
#
_entry.id   AF-A0A1I4HHA0-F1
#
_cell.length_a   1.000
_cell.length_b   1.000
_cell.length_c   1.000
_cell.angle_alpha   90.00
_cell.angle_beta   90.00
_cell.angle_gamma   90.00
#
_symmetry.space_group_name_H-M   'P 1'
#
loop_
_entity.id
_entity.type
_entity.pdbx_description
1 polymer ?
#
loop_
_entity_poly.entity_id
_entity_poly.type
_entity_poly.pdbx_seq_one_letter_code
_entity_poly.pdbx_strand_id
1 'polypeptide(L)'
;MKIKSVPEIIKEMDSLFKEEKYDEAYQFAQENINLNKEYLEGEYIFKNLLEELLFQATIKKEVKRKYPLILDYSTLYSNYGNVLLHFNEYENALKSFKLSYNYNPINVKAIFGLCEVYKQNNNWDEYYKLSVQSVKYSYSVEDLAKSFRNLSLYYLNESKGSKDDENLRLAVYLNRLSKTYDNQSDLAIGELKIFDDYLKTYLDENNLNDIINQNIEDIKEYLKSKGLPYSASIEVITICKNLGFQLDESKKVIPALFYFNIAYDLTKDPKIKYVIDDLNDKVERRLDE
;
A
#
# COMPACT_ATOMS: atom_id res chain seq x y z
N MET A 1 13.49 30.21 -17.31
CA MET A 1 13.35 28.83 -16.82
C MET A 1 12.02 28.29 -17.35
N LYS A 2 12.01 27.15 -18.07
CA LYS A 2 10.75 26.56 -18.58
C LYS A 2 10.02 25.95 -17.40
N ILE A 3 8.80 26.42 -17.10
CA ILE A 3 7.96 25.82 -16.05
C ILE A 3 7.58 24.41 -16.51
N LYS A 4 8.01 23.38 -15.78
CA LYS A 4 7.63 21.99 -16.04
C LYS A 4 6.24 21.72 -15.47
N SER A 5 5.45 20.93 -16.19
CA SER A 5 4.15 20.45 -15.73
C SER A 5 4.31 19.34 -14.68
N VAL A 6 3.27 19.10 -13.86
CA VAL A 6 3.28 18.03 -12.83
C VAL A 6 3.63 16.65 -13.42
N PRO A 7 3.07 16.20 -14.56
CA PRO A 7 3.45 14.93 -15.18
C PRO A 7 4.92 14.88 -15.62
N GLU A 8 5.46 15.99 -16.15
CA GLU A 8 6.87 16.05 -16.54
C GLU A 8 7.78 15.91 -15.31
N ILE A 9 7.41 16.54 -14.19
CA ILE A 9 8.17 16.45 -12.94
C ILE A 9 8.13 15.02 -12.39
N ILE A 10 6.94 14.41 -12.31
CA ILE A 10 6.80 13.02 -11.84
C ILE A 10 7.62 12.06 -12.70
N LYS A 11 7.50 12.16 -14.02
CA LYS A 11 8.23 11.29 -14.96
C LYS A 11 9.74 11.42 -14.81
N GLU A 12 10.24 12.65 -14.68
CA GLU A 12 11.67 12.90 -14.51
C GLU A 12 12.17 12.35 -13.17
N MET A 13 11.44 12.60 -12.08
CA MET A 13 11.78 12.04 -10.76
C MET A 13 11.81 10.52 -10.79
N ASP A 14 10.79 9.87 -11.37
CA ASP A 14 10.73 8.41 -11.47
C ASP A 14 11.92 7.86 -12.29
N SER A 15 12.36 8.56 -13.34
CA SER A 15 13.53 8.16 -14.14
C SER A 15 14.81 8.23 -13.29
N LEU A 16 15.03 9.37 -12.62
CA LEU A 16 16.22 9.58 -11.79
C LEU A 16 16.29 8.56 -10.64
N PHE A 17 15.16 8.22 -10.03
CA PHE A 17 15.07 7.17 -9.02
C PHE A 17 15.43 5.78 -9.55
N LYS A 18 14.88 5.40 -10.71
CA LYS A 18 15.17 4.09 -11.33
C LYS A 18 16.63 3.95 -11.74
N GLU A 19 17.27 5.07 -12.06
CA GLU A 19 18.70 5.14 -12.38
C GLU A 19 19.59 5.31 -11.13
N GLU A 20 19.01 5.29 -9.92
CA GLU A 20 19.71 5.48 -8.64
C GLU A 20 20.45 6.83 -8.53
N LYS A 21 20.02 7.83 -9.31
CA LYS A 21 20.57 9.20 -9.32
C LYS A 21 19.89 10.07 -8.26
N TYR A 22 20.05 9.69 -6.99
CA TYR A 22 19.33 10.32 -5.88
C TYR A 22 19.69 11.81 -5.69
N ASP A 23 20.96 12.19 -5.86
CA ASP A 23 21.40 13.59 -5.76
C ASP A 23 20.76 14.47 -6.84
N GLU A 24 20.69 13.97 -8.08
CA GLU A 24 20.03 14.67 -9.19
C GLU A 24 18.52 14.77 -8.94
N ALA A 25 17.88 13.70 -8.44
CA ALA A 25 16.46 13.71 -8.07
C ALA A 25 16.15 14.74 -6.98
N TYR A 26 17.05 14.89 -6.00
CA TYR A 26 16.92 15.87 -4.92
C TYR A 26 17.03 17.30 -5.43
N GLN A 27 18.07 17.63 -6.20
CA GLN A 27 18.22 18.97 -6.79
C GLN A 27 17.03 19.30 -7.72
N PHE A 28 16.65 18.34 -8.57
CA PHE A 28 15.52 18.50 -9.47
C PHE A 28 14.21 18.76 -8.72
N ALA A 29 13.94 18.03 -7.64
CA ALA A 29 12.75 18.22 -6.82
C ALA A 29 12.74 19.58 -6.11
N GLN A 30 13.88 20.02 -5.55
CA GLN A 30 13.98 21.34 -4.90
C GLN A 30 13.67 22.50 -5.86
N GLU A 31 14.06 22.38 -7.12
CA GLU A 31 13.78 23.41 -8.14
C GLU A 31 12.32 23.44 -8.61
N ASN A 32 11.58 22.32 -8.47
CA ASN A 32 10.28 22.13 -9.13
C ASN A 32 9.11 21.89 -8.17
N ILE A 33 9.35 21.62 -6.89
CA ILE A 33 8.32 21.25 -5.92
C ILE A 33 8.32 22.21 -4.73
N ASN A 34 7.17 22.82 -4.48
CA ASN A 34 6.97 23.69 -3.33
C ASN A 34 6.31 22.92 -2.17
N LEU A 35 7.05 22.70 -1.08
CA LEU A 35 6.53 22.09 0.17
C LEU A 35 5.67 23.05 0.99
N ASN A 36 5.74 24.36 0.73
CA ASN A 36 4.88 25.35 1.37
C ASN A 36 3.57 25.57 0.59
N LYS A 37 3.23 24.67 -0.33
CA LYS A 37 1.96 24.73 -1.04
C LYS A 37 0.81 24.58 -0.05
N GLU A 38 -0.09 25.55 -0.06
CA GLU A 38 -1.31 25.48 0.74
C GLU A 38 -2.24 24.41 0.17
N TYR A 39 -2.63 23.46 1.03
CA TYR A 39 -3.67 22.49 0.74
C TYR A 39 -5.00 23.02 1.28
N LEU A 40 -6.02 23.08 0.42
CA LEU A 40 -7.38 23.43 0.82
C LEU A 40 -8.19 22.16 1.04
N GLU A 41 -8.79 22.00 2.22
CA GLU A 41 -9.58 20.81 2.52
C GLU A 41 -10.77 20.64 1.57
N GLY A 42 -10.93 19.42 1.04
CA GLY A 42 -11.94 19.07 0.04
C GLY A 42 -11.41 19.03 -1.39
N GLU A 43 -10.13 19.35 -1.60
CA GLU A 43 -9.43 19.17 -2.87
C GLU A 43 -8.77 17.78 -2.94
N TYR A 44 -9.46 16.81 -3.55
CA TYR A 44 -8.97 15.43 -3.64
C TYR A 44 -8.58 15.03 -5.07
N ILE A 45 -7.59 14.16 -5.18
CA ILE A 45 -7.03 13.68 -6.44
C ILE A 45 -6.85 12.16 -6.34
N PHE A 46 -7.56 11.42 -7.19
CA PHE A 46 -7.51 9.96 -7.22
C PHE A 46 -6.81 9.50 -8.49
N LYS A 47 -5.95 8.50 -8.40
CA LYS A 47 -5.20 7.95 -9.53
C LYS A 47 -6.09 7.15 -10.48
N ASN A 48 -7.19 6.65 -9.97
CA ASN A 48 -8.17 5.85 -10.70
C ASN A 48 -9.53 5.89 -10.01
N LEU A 49 -10.54 5.33 -10.68
CA LEU A 49 -11.91 5.27 -10.18
C LEU A 49 -12.04 4.40 -8.92
N LEU A 50 -11.22 3.36 -8.76
CA LEU A 50 -11.22 2.52 -7.57
C LEU A 50 -10.85 3.32 -6.32
N GLU A 51 -9.77 4.13 -6.37
CA GLU A 51 -9.40 4.98 -5.24
C GLU A 51 -10.50 5.99 -4.88
N GLU A 52 -11.17 6.59 -5.88
CA GLU A 52 -12.28 7.52 -5.64
C GLU A 52 -13.45 6.81 -4.94
N LEU A 53 -13.87 5.66 -5.44
CA LEU A 53 -14.98 4.91 -4.84
C LEU A 53 -14.63 4.40 -3.44
N LEU A 54 -13.38 3.99 -3.23
CA LEU A 54 -12.91 3.55 -1.92
C LEU A 54 -12.91 4.72 -0.93
N PHE A 55 -12.45 5.90 -1.34
CA PHE A 55 -12.54 7.12 -0.55
C PHE A 55 -13.99 7.44 -0.15
N GLN A 56 -14.93 7.40 -1.11
CA GLN A 56 -16.34 7.66 -0.86
C GLN A 56 -16.96 6.63 0.10
N ALA A 57 -16.61 5.35 -0.04
CA ALA A 57 -17.13 4.27 0.79
C ALA A 57 -16.61 4.34 2.24
N THR A 58 -15.34 4.73 2.42
CA THR A 58 -14.63 4.59 3.71
C THR A 58 -14.48 5.90 4.49
N ILE A 59 -14.08 6.98 3.81
CA ILE A 59 -13.76 8.28 4.45
C ILE A 59 -14.97 9.19 4.47
N LYS A 60 -15.87 9.09 3.48
CA LYS A 60 -17.16 9.80 3.43
C LYS A 60 -17.07 11.33 3.59
N LYS A 61 -15.93 11.92 3.21
CA LYS A 61 -15.78 13.38 3.16
C LYS A 61 -16.34 13.94 1.85
N GLU A 62 -16.84 15.17 1.92
CA GLU A 62 -17.32 15.89 0.74
C GLU A 62 -16.15 16.20 -0.21
N VAL A 63 -16.32 15.85 -1.48
CA VAL A 63 -15.38 16.22 -2.55
C VAL A 63 -15.83 17.57 -3.13
N LYS A 64 -15.23 18.65 -2.64
CA LYS A 64 -15.56 20.03 -3.07
C LYS A 64 -14.99 20.34 -4.45
N ARG A 65 -13.80 19.79 -4.74
CA ARG A 65 -13.13 19.98 -6.02
C ARG A 65 -12.38 18.72 -6.40
N LYS A 66 -12.67 18.21 -7.60
CA LYS A 66 -11.85 17.19 -8.26
C LYS A 66 -10.80 17.91 -9.09
N TYR A 67 -9.53 17.72 -8.77
CA TYR A 67 -8.48 18.13 -9.69
C TYR A 67 -8.45 17.21 -10.91
N PRO A 68 -8.11 17.72 -12.09
CA PRO A 68 -7.79 16.88 -13.24
C PRO A 68 -6.74 15.83 -12.85
N LEU A 69 -6.94 14.56 -13.23
CA LEU A 69 -6.02 13.45 -12.94
C LEU A 69 -4.56 13.76 -13.34
N ILE A 70 -4.37 14.56 -14.39
CA ILE A 70 -3.07 15.00 -14.89
C ILE A 70 -2.27 15.84 -13.88
N LEU A 71 -2.92 16.37 -12.84
CA LEU A 71 -2.30 17.09 -11.74
C LEU A 71 -2.20 16.18 -10.50
N ASP A 72 -1.54 15.03 -10.63
CA ASP A 72 -1.35 14.04 -9.56
C ASP A 72 -0.36 14.55 -8.48
N TYR A 73 -0.77 15.59 -7.75
CA TYR A 73 0.00 16.14 -6.65
C TYR A 73 0.24 15.11 -5.56
N SER A 74 -0.65 14.11 -5.39
CA SER A 74 -0.43 13.06 -4.41
C SER A 74 0.82 12.25 -4.78
N THR A 75 0.94 11.75 -6.01
CA THR A 75 2.15 11.03 -6.43
C THR A 75 3.38 11.93 -6.40
N LEU A 76 3.27 13.19 -6.85
CA LEU A 76 4.37 14.16 -6.80
C LEU A 76 4.98 14.28 -5.40
N TYR A 77 4.13 14.55 -4.39
CA TYR A 77 4.59 14.73 -3.03
C TYR A 77 5.00 13.41 -2.35
N SER A 78 4.41 12.27 -2.72
CA SER A 78 4.90 10.95 -2.27
C SER A 78 6.31 10.69 -2.78
N ASN A 79 6.56 10.92 -4.07
CA ASN A 79 7.88 10.71 -4.68
C ASN A 79 8.92 11.62 -4.05
N TYR A 80 8.60 12.89 -3.81
CA TYR A 80 9.53 13.79 -3.15
C TYR A 80 9.79 13.42 -1.69
N GLY A 81 8.77 12.97 -0.97
CA GLY A 81 8.94 12.43 0.39
C GLY A 81 9.94 11.28 0.43
N ASN A 82 9.92 10.39 -0.56
CA ASN A 82 10.89 9.30 -0.67
C ASN A 82 12.32 9.81 -0.93
N VAL A 83 12.49 10.87 -1.73
CA VAL A 83 13.82 11.48 -1.93
C VAL A 83 14.32 12.01 -0.59
N LEU A 84 13.47 12.76 0.12
CA LEU A 84 13.82 13.37 1.39
C LEU A 84 14.17 12.31 2.45
N LEU A 85 13.46 11.17 2.48
CA LEU A 85 13.83 10.04 3.33
C LEU A 85 15.21 9.48 3.02
N HIS A 86 15.58 9.34 1.74
CA HIS A 86 16.91 8.87 1.34
C HIS A 86 18.04 9.75 1.91
N PHE A 87 17.80 11.07 2.00
CA PHE A 87 18.72 12.04 2.58
C PHE A 87 18.51 12.28 4.10
N ASN A 88 17.70 11.45 4.77
CA ASN A 88 17.34 11.58 6.19
C ASN A 88 16.73 12.95 6.57
N GLU A 89 16.11 13.65 5.63
CA GLU A 89 15.39 14.90 5.89
C GLU A 89 13.97 14.64 6.43
N TYR A 90 13.90 14.04 7.61
CA TYR A 90 12.63 13.53 8.16
C TYR A 90 11.55 14.60 8.33
N GLU A 91 11.90 15.84 8.67
CA GLU A 91 10.93 16.93 8.82
C GLU A 91 10.30 17.33 7.48
N ASN A 92 11.12 17.47 6.43
CA ASN A 92 10.64 17.80 5.09
C ASN A 92 9.90 16.62 4.47
N ALA A 93 10.38 15.38 4.69
CA ALA A 93 9.68 14.17 4.29
C ALA A 93 8.29 14.11 4.91
N LEU A 94 8.15 14.42 6.21
CA LEU A 94 6.85 14.49 6.89
C LEU A 94 5.91 15.48 6.21
N LYS A 95 6.40 16.70 5.90
CA LYS A 95 5.61 17.73 5.20
C LYS A 95 5.15 17.23 3.84
N SER A 96 6.07 16.64 3.06
CA SER A 96 5.76 16.10 1.74
C SER A 96 4.73 14.98 1.79
N PHE A 97 4.91 13.97 2.65
CA PHE A 97 3.94 12.89 2.75
C PHE A 97 2.59 13.35 3.31
N LYS A 98 2.55 14.34 4.22
CA LYS A 98 1.29 14.95 4.66
C LYS A 98 0.55 15.65 3.53
N LEU A 99 1.25 16.40 2.67
CA LEU A 99 0.63 16.98 1.47
C LEU A 99 0.09 15.89 0.55
N SER A 100 0.89 14.86 0.30
CA SER A 100 0.46 13.72 -0.52
C SER A 100 -0.79 13.03 0.02
N TYR A 101 -0.81 12.77 1.32
CA TYR A 101 -1.93 12.18 2.05
C TYR A 101 -3.16 13.07 2.06
N ASN A 102 -2.99 14.39 2.21
CA ASN A 102 -4.10 15.33 2.18
C ASN A 102 -4.79 15.37 0.80
N TYR A 103 -4.01 15.35 -0.29
CA TYR A 103 -4.56 15.25 -1.65
C TYR A 103 -5.22 13.90 -1.94
N ASN A 104 -4.68 12.81 -1.39
CA ASN A 104 -5.25 11.48 -1.55
C ASN A 104 -5.03 10.61 -0.31
N PRO A 105 -6.00 10.56 0.61
CA PRO A 105 -5.88 9.74 1.82
C PRO A 105 -5.89 8.22 1.57
N ILE A 106 -6.22 7.79 0.35
CA ILE A 106 -6.22 6.40 -0.09
C ILE A 106 -4.86 5.99 -0.67
N ASN A 107 -3.97 6.94 -1.00
CA ASN A 107 -2.65 6.65 -1.56
C ASN A 107 -1.76 5.96 -0.52
N VAL A 108 -1.69 4.63 -0.59
CA VAL A 108 -0.91 3.79 0.34
C VAL A 108 0.59 4.11 0.33
N LYS A 109 1.14 4.64 -0.76
CA LYS A 109 2.54 5.07 -0.80
C LYS A 109 2.82 6.24 0.14
N ALA A 110 1.87 7.19 0.23
CA ALA A 110 1.96 8.30 1.19
C ALA A 110 1.87 7.78 2.63
N ILE A 111 0.97 6.82 2.87
CA ILE A 111 0.79 6.17 4.18
C ILE A 111 2.08 5.45 4.59
N PHE A 112 2.71 4.68 3.69
CA PHE A 112 3.99 4.01 3.98
C PHE A 112 5.11 5.00 4.28
N GLY A 113 5.21 6.10 3.52
CA GLY A 113 6.15 7.16 3.81
C GLY A 113 5.95 7.79 5.19
N LEU A 114 4.69 8.04 5.58
CA LEU A 114 4.36 8.50 6.94
C LEU A 114 4.72 7.47 8.00
N CYS A 115 4.44 6.18 7.78
CA CYS A 115 4.88 5.11 8.68
C CYS A 115 6.40 5.15 8.87
N GLU A 116 7.19 5.28 7.80
CA GLU A 116 8.65 5.35 7.93
C GLU A 116 9.09 6.54 8.79
N VAL A 117 8.55 7.74 8.54
CA VAL A 117 8.87 8.93 9.35
C VAL A 117 8.46 8.74 10.82
N TYR A 118 7.27 8.20 11.09
CA TYR A 118 6.82 8.00 12.48
C TYR A 118 7.61 6.93 13.21
N LYS A 119 8.06 5.88 12.51
CA LYS A 119 8.99 4.88 13.03
C LYS A 119 10.30 5.55 13.47
N GLN A 120 10.92 6.38 12.62
CA GLN A 120 12.16 7.10 12.97
C GLN A 120 11.99 8.05 14.16
N ASN A 121 10.80 8.62 14.32
CA ASN A 121 10.47 9.50 15.44
C ASN A 121 9.95 8.76 16.69
N ASN A 122 9.97 7.43 16.71
CA ASN A 122 9.39 6.59 17.78
C ASN A 122 7.91 6.87 18.11
N ASN A 123 7.14 7.39 17.15
CA ASN A 123 5.71 7.61 17.28
C ASN A 123 4.94 6.37 16.83
N TRP A 124 4.98 5.33 17.66
CA TRP A 124 4.39 4.03 17.37
C TRP A 124 2.85 4.03 17.33
N ASP A 125 2.20 4.99 18.01
CA ASP A 125 0.75 5.17 17.97
C ASP A 125 0.27 5.56 16.56
N GLU A 126 0.89 6.58 15.95
CA GLU A 126 0.56 6.99 14.58
C GLU A 126 1.01 5.94 13.56
N TYR A 127 2.14 5.29 13.80
CA TYR A 127 2.60 4.16 12.99
C TYR A 127 1.55 3.04 12.94
N TYR A 128 1.01 2.64 14.09
CA TYR A 128 -0.01 1.59 14.17
C TYR A 128 -1.29 1.98 13.42
N LYS A 129 -1.82 3.18 13.67
CA LYS A 129 -3.05 3.68 13.01
C LYS A 129 -2.91 3.65 11.50
N LEU A 130 -1.78 4.14 10.98
CA LEU A 130 -1.50 4.17 9.55
C LEU A 130 -1.24 2.78 8.97
N SER A 131 -0.61 1.88 9.72
CA SER A 131 -0.40 0.48 9.28
C SER A 131 -1.73 -0.29 9.18
N VAL A 132 -2.67 -0.06 10.10
CA VAL A 132 -4.04 -0.61 10.00
C VAL A 132 -4.76 0.01 8.80
N GLN A 133 -4.62 1.32 8.60
CA GLN A 133 -5.23 2.05 7.50
C GLN A 133 -4.69 1.58 6.14
N SER A 134 -3.40 1.27 6.02
CA SER A 134 -2.83 0.82 4.74
C SER A 134 -3.42 -0.53 4.33
N VAL A 135 -3.65 -1.48 5.25
CA VAL A 135 -4.36 -2.75 4.93
C VAL A 135 -5.75 -2.50 4.34
N LYS A 136 -6.47 -1.47 4.82
CA LYS A 136 -7.80 -1.14 4.32
C LYS A 136 -7.79 -0.62 2.88
N TYR A 137 -6.69 0.00 2.45
CA TYR A 137 -6.60 0.73 1.18
C TYR A 137 -5.73 0.06 0.12
N SER A 138 -4.95 -0.95 0.50
CA SER A 138 -4.16 -1.74 -0.44
C SER A 138 -5.04 -2.51 -1.42
N TYR A 139 -4.81 -2.28 -2.71
CA TYR A 139 -5.45 -2.97 -3.82
C TYR A 139 -4.46 -3.71 -4.74
N SER A 140 -3.19 -3.80 -4.34
CA SER A 140 -2.17 -4.68 -4.93
C SER A 140 -1.69 -5.69 -3.88
N VAL A 141 -1.17 -6.84 -4.31
CA VAL A 141 -0.66 -7.86 -3.39
C VAL A 141 0.61 -7.40 -2.69
N GLU A 142 1.43 -6.59 -3.36
CA GLU A 142 2.65 -6.00 -2.85
C GLU A 142 2.35 -4.98 -1.74
N ASP A 143 1.41 -4.06 -1.96
CA ASP A 143 1.02 -3.07 -0.96
C ASP A 143 0.31 -3.75 0.22
N LEU A 144 -0.47 -4.80 -0.02
CA LEU A 144 -1.13 -5.55 1.06
C LEU A 144 -0.09 -6.31 1.90
N ALA A 145 0.87 -6.98 1.26
CA ALA A 145 1.98 -7.64 1.95
C ALA A 145 2.78 -6.64 2.80
N LYS A 146 3.14 -5.49 2.22
CA LYS A 146 3.85 -4.44 2.97
C LYS A 146 3.04 -3.90 4.15
N SER A 147 1.74 -3.77 3.99
CA SER A 147 0.85 -3.34 5.09
C SER A 147 0.85 -4.34 6.26
N PHE A 148 0.80 -5.65 5.95
CA PHE A 148 0.95 -6.68 6.97
C PHE A 148 2.34 -6.70 7.60
N ARG A 149 3.41 -6.46 6.83
CA ARG A 149 4.78 -6.31 7.35
C ARG A 149 4.91 -5.11 8.29
N ASN A 150 4.27 -3.98 7.98
CA ASN A 150 4.27 -2.84 8.88
C ASN A 150 3.55 -3.16 10.21
N LEU A 151 2.36 -3.75 10.17
CA LEU A 151 1.68 -4.20 11.40
C LEU A 151 2.50 -5.23 12.18
N SER A 152 3.14 -6.16 11.46
CA SER A 152 4.07 -7.12 12.04
C SER A 152 5.21 -6.42 12.78
N LEU A 153 5.80 -5.38 12.20
CA LEU A 153 6.88 -4.62 12.82
C LEU A 153 6.42 -3.87 14.07
N TYR A 154 5.21 -3.31 14.05
CA TYR A 154 4.63 -2.67 15.25
C TYR A 154 4.54 -3.66 16.42
N TYR A 155 3.91 -4.83 16.20
CA TYR A 155 3.79 -5.83 17.26
C TYR A 155 5.14 -6.40 17.68
N LEU A 156 6.10 -6.45 16.76
CA LEU A 156 7.45 -6.86 17.07
C LEU A 156 8.15 -5.83 17.99
N ASN A 157 7.95 -4.54 17.77
CA ASN A 157 8.45 -3.47 18.64
C ASN A 157 7.81 -3.53 20.05
N GLU A 158 6.52 -3.85 20.13
CA GLU A 158 5.80 -3.98 21.41
C GLU A 158 6.07 -5.33 22.13
N SER A 159 6.85 -6.21 21.52
CA SER A 159 7.16 -7.54 22.05
C SER A 159 8.17 -7.46 23.21
N LYS A 160 7.88 -8.21 24.26
CA LYS A 160 8.78 -8.54 25.37
C LYS A 160 9.62 -9.77 25.09
N GLY A 161 9.34 -10.51 24.02
CA GLY A 161 10.26 -11.53 23.51
C GLY A 161 10.15 -12.93 24.11
N SER A 162 9.04 -13.24 24.79
CA SER A 162 8.80 -14.58 25.32
C SER A 162 7.81 -15.37 24.45
N LYS A 163 7.83 -16.70 24.52
CA LYS A 163 6.89 -17.57 23.77
C LYS A 163 5.40 -17.31 24.10
N ASP A 164 5.14 -16.84 25.32
CA ASP A 164 3.80 -16.55 25.82
C ASP A 164 3.38 -15.10 25.52
N ASP A 165 4.26 -14.32 24.88
CA ASP A 165 3.97 -12.96 24.45
C ASP A 165 3.02 -12.95 23.25
N GLU A 166 1.84 -12.37 23.46
CA GLU A 166 0.85 -12.18 22.42
C GLU A 166 1.36 -11.26 21.31
N ASN A 167 2.16 -10.24 21.62
CA ASN A 167 2.70 -9.32 20.62
C ASN A 167 3.69 -10.06 19.70
N LEU A 168 4.57 -10.90 20.25
CA LEU A 168 5.45 -11.74 19.45
C LEU A 168 4.65 -12.67 18.52
N ARG A 169 3.59 -13.31 19.05
CA ARG A 169 2.71 -14.19 18.25
C ARG A 169 2.04 -13.41 17.12
N LEU A 170 1.48 -12.23 17.40
CA LEU A 170 0.85 -11.37 16.41
C LEU A 170 1.85 -10.92 15.34
N ALA A 171 3.06 -10.53 15.73
CA ALA A 171 4.13 -10.18 14.82
C ALA A 171 4.43 -11.32 13.85
N VAL A 172 4.67 -12.53 14.35
CA VAL A 172 4.93 -13.72 13.51
C VAL A 172 3.75 -14.04 12.60
N TYR A 173 2.51 -13.98 13.10
CA TYR A 173 1.30 -14.26 12.33
C TYR A 173 1.10 -13.26 11.18
N LEU A 174 1.25 -11.97 11.44
CA LEU A 174 1.16 -10.92 10.43
C LEU A 174 2.30 -11.02 9.40
N ASN A 175 3.52 -11.33 9.85
CA ASN A 175 4.64 -11.59 8.94
C ASN A 175 4.35 -12.78 8.00
N ARG A 176 3.86 -13.88 8.55
CA ARG A 176 3.51 -15.07 7.75
C ARG A 176 2.37 -14.80 6.79
N LEU A 177 1.34 -14.07 7.22
CA LEU A 177 0.26 -13.64 6.34
C LEU A 177 0.78 -12.73 5.23
N SER A 178 1.74 -11.83 5.49
CA SER A 178 2.34 -11.02 4.44
C SER A 178 3.00 -11.86 3.33
N LYS A 179 3.69 -12.94 3.72
CA LYS A 179 4.39 -13.86 2.82
C LYS A 179 3.44 -14.62 1.88
N THR A 180 2.14 -14.70 2.18
CA THR A 180 1.16 -15.31 1.28
C THR A 180 0.76 -14.41 0.11
N TYR A 181 1.05 -13.12 0.20
CA TYR A 181 0.74 -12.13 -0.84
C TYR A 181 1.97 -11.75 -1.67
N ASP A 182 3.10 -11.43 -1.01
CA ASP A 182 4.38 -11.15 -1.65
C ASP A 182 5.54 -11.48 -0.72
N ASN A 183 6.45 -12.32 -1.20
CA ASN A 183 7.71 -12.66 -0.53
C ASN A 183 8.92 -12.67 -1.48
N GLN A 184 8.75 -12.22 -2.73
CA GLN A 184 9.77 -12.32 -3.77
C GLN A 184 10.25 -10.97 -4.29
N SER A 185 9.50 -9.89 -4.05
CA SER A 185 9.97 -8.55 -4.42
C SER A 185 11.24 -8.18 -3.64
N ASP A 186 12.13 -7.39 -4.24
CA ASP A 186 13.36 -6.92 -3.56
C ASP A 186 13.05 -6.20 -2.24
N LEU A 187 11.97 -5.41 -2.24
CA LEU A 187 11.44 -4.75 -1.06
C LEU A 187 10.99 -5.76 0.01
N ALA A 188 10.30 -6.84 -0.38
CA ALA A 188 9.92 -7.90 0.55
C ALA A 188 11.14 -8.62 1.10
N ILE A 189 12.11 -8.99 0.26
CA ILE A 189 13.31 -9.71 0.70
C ILE A 189 14.08 -8.91 1.75
N GLY A 190 14.28 -7.60 1.54
CA GLY A 190 14.97 -6.73 2.49
C GLY A 190 14.26 -6.63 3.84
N GLU A 191 12.95 -6.34 3.83
CA GLU A 191 12.16 -6.18 5.06
C GLU A 191 11.97 -7.51 5.81
N LEU A 192 11.79 -8.62 5.10
CA LEU A 192 11.67 -9.95 5.69
C LEU A 192 12.98 -10.38 6.35
N LYS A 193 14.12 -10.08 5.73
CA LYS A 193 15.44 -10.36 6.33
C LYS A 193 15.62 -9.61 7.65
N ILE A 194 15.26 -8.32 7.70
CA ILE A 194 15.34 -7.52 8.94
C ILE A 194 14.45 -8.15 10.02
N PHE A 195 13.23 -8.56 9.66
CA PHE A 195 12.33 -9.24 10.59
C PHE A 195 12.92 -10.55 11.11
N ASP A 196 13.44 -11.40 10.21
CA ASP A 196 14.02 -12.70 10.57
C ASP A 196 15.26 -12.52 11.46
N ASP A 197 16.11 -11.52 11.18
CA ASP A 197 17.29 -11.20 12.01
C ASP A 197 16.88 -10.67 13.40
N TYR A 198 15.85 -9.84 13.48
CA TYR A 198 15.28 -9.42 14.77
C TYR A 198 14.70 -10.61 15.53
N LEU A 199 13.94 -11.48 14.85
CA LEU A 199 13.35 -12.66 15.47
C LEU A 199 14.41 -13.62 16.04
N LYS A 200 15.58 -13.76 15.38
CA LYS A 200 16.70 -14.57 15.90
C LYS A 200 17.16 -14.14 17.29
N THR A 201 17.09 -12.86 17.61
CA THR A 201 17.46 -12.36 18.95
C THR A 201 16.55 -12.89 20.07
N TYR A 202 15.37 -13.42 19.72
CA TYR A 202 14.41 -14.05 20.64
C TYR A 202 14.38 -15.58 20.54
N LEU A 203 15.01 -16.16 19.52
CA LEU A 203 14.90 -17.57 19.15
C LEU A 203 15.88 -18.50 19.90
N ASP A 204 16.89 -17.96 20.57
CA ASP A 204 17.93 -18.80 21.22
C ASP A 204 17.43 -19.56 22.47
N GLU A 205 16.22 -19.30 23.00
CA GLU A 205 15.73 -19.99 24.21
C GLU A 205 14.29 -20.56 24.14
N ASN A 206 13.51 -20.31 23.09
CA ASN A 206 12.07 -20.59 23.11
C ASN A 206 11.55 -21.24 21.83
N ASN A 207 10.98 -22.43 21.97
CA ASN A 207 10.38 -23.27 20.93
C ASN A 207 9.20 -22.57 20.22
N LEU A 208 9.49 -21.60 19.33
CA LEU A 208 8.53 -20.85 18.51
C LEU A 208 7.96 -21.65 17.33
N ASN A 209 8.39 -22.91 17.17
CA ASN A 209 7.93 -23.80 16.10
C ASN A 209 6.41 -23.92 16.07
N ASP A 210 5.75 -23.98 17.22
CA ASP A 210 4.29 -24.07 17.28
C ASP A 210 3.60 -22.80 16.70
N ILE A 211 4.19 -21.63 16.92
CA ILE A 211 3.70 -20.35 16.37
C ILE A 211 4.00 -20.28 14.86
N ILE A 212 5.21 -20.66 14.47
CA ILE A 212 5.67 -20.61 13.07
C ILE A 212 4.94 -21.64 12.19
N ASN A 213 4.53 -22.78 12.74
CA ASN A 213 3.92 -23.87 11.97
C ASN A 213 2.39 -23.83 11.93
N GLN A 214 1.74 -22.85 12.58
CA GLN A 214 0.29 -22.70 12.52
C GLN A 214 -0.21 -22.62 11.07
N ASN A 215 -1.36 -23.19 10.73
CA ASN A 215 -1.90 -23.00 9.37
C ASN A 215 -2.38 -21.54 9.16
N ILE A 216 -2.49 -21.09 7.90
CA ILE A 216 -2.84 -19.71 7.58
C ILE A 216 -4.31 -19.37 7.95
N GLU A 217 -5.22 -20.31 7.89
CA GLU A 217 -6.64 -20.05 8.20
C GLU A 217 -6.84 -19.84 9.71
N ASP A 218 -6.20 -20.65 10.55
CA ASP A 218 -6.20 -20.46 12.00
C ASP A 218 -5.56 -19.12 12.39
N ILE A 219 -4.50 -18.69 11.67
CA ILE A 219 -3.93 -17.35 11.83
C ILE A 219 -4.98 -16.28 11.54
N LYS A 220 -5.71 -16.40 10.44
CA LYS A 220 -6.74 -15.42 10.07
C LYS A 220 -7.87 -15.39 11.10
N GLU A 221 -8.33 -16.54 11.58
CA GLU A 221 -9.34 -16.63 12.64
C GLU A 221 -8.86 -15.98 13.94
N TYR A 222 -7.61 -16.23 14.32
CA TYR A 222 -7.00 -15.60 15.48
C TYR A 222 -6.94 -14.08 15.34
N LEU A 223 -6.39 -13.55 14.25
CA LEU A 223 -6.31 -12.11 13.99
C LEU A 223 -7.71 -11.47 13.98
N LYS A 224 -8.68 -12.13 13.36
CA LYS A 224 -10.08 -11.72 13.37
C LYS A 224 -10.66 -11.64 14.78
N SER A 225 -10.39 -12.64 15.64
CA SER A 225 -10.84 -12.64 17.03
C SER A 225 -10.28 -11.48 17.85
N LYS A 226 -9.13 -10.93 17.44
CA LYS A 226 -8.48 -9.76 18.03
C LYS A 226 -8.93 -8.43 17.41
N GLY A 227 -9.83 -8.46 16.44
CA GLY A 227 -10.26 -7.28 15.70
C GLY A 227 -9.18 -6.70 14.78
N LEU A 228 -8.17 -7.49 14.43
CA LEU A 228 -7.07 -7.07 13.57
C LEU A 228 -7.35 -7.42 12.11
N PRO A 229 -6.73 -6.69 11.15
CA PRO A 229 -6.81 -7.08 9.75
C PRO A 229 -6.22 -8.48 9.52
N TYR A 230 -6.92 -9.29 8.72
CA TYR A 230 -6.56 -10.69 8.43
C TYR A 230 -6.67 -11.05 6.94
N SER A 231 -7.12 -10.13 6.10
CA SER A 231 -7.22 -10.29 4.64
C SER A 231 -7.23 -8.91 3.97
N ALA A 232 -7.26 -8.90 2.63
CA ALA A 232 -7.65 -7.71 1.89
C ALA A 232 -9.02 -7.17 2.34
N SER A 233 -9.21 -5.85 2.22
CA SER A 233 -10.48 -5.20 2.55
C SER A 233 -11.62 -5.70 1.66
N ILE A 234 -12.76 -5.99 2.30
CA ILE A 234 -13.99 -6.37 1.59
C ILE A 234 -14.51 -5.23 0.72
N GLU A 235 -14.31 -3.98 1.11
CA GLU A 235 -14.65 -2.80 0.33
C GLU A 235 -13.86 -2.75 -0.98
N VAL A 236 -12.53 -2.97 -0.94
CA VAL A 236 -11.69 -3.04 -2.15
C VAL A 236 -12.18 -4.13 -3.09
N ILE A 237 -12.38 -5.36 -2.57
CA ILE A 237 -12.84 -6.51 -3.36
C ILE A 237 -14.21 -6.22 -3.99
N THR A 238 -15.14 -5.65 -3.22
CA THR A 238 -16.51 -5.36 -3.66
C THR A 238 -16.52 -4.31 -4.76
N ILE A 239 -15.76 -3.22 -4.60
CA ILE A 239 -15.66 -2.16 -5.62
C ILE A 239 -15.06 -2.72 -6.91
N CYS A 240 -13.96 -3.49 -6.82
CA CYS A 240 -13.36 -4.11 -8.00
C CYS A 240 -14.34 -5.03 -8.74
N LYS A 241 -15.05 -5.91 -8.03
CA LYS A 241 -16.04 -6.79 -8.67
C LYS A 241 -17.16 -6.00 -9.35
N ASN A 242 -17.70 -4.98 -8.68
CA ASN A 242 -18.77 -4.16 -9.23
C ASN A 242 -18.33 -3.38 -10.49
N LEU A 243 -17.13 -2.78 -10.45
CA LEU A 243 -16.54 -2.14 -11.63
C LEU A 243 -16.31 -3.13 -12.77
N GLY A 244 -15.80 -4.32 -12.46
CA GLY A 244 -15.61 -5.41 -13.42
C GLY A 244 -16.92 -5.77 -14.14
N PHE A 245 -17.99 -6.06 -13.39
CA PHE A 245 -19.28 -6.40 -13.97
C PHE A 245 -19.89 -5.26 -14.81
N GLN A 246 -19.87 -4.02 -14.32
CA GLN A 246 -20.40 -2.87 -15.06
C GLN A 246 -19.67 -2.63 -16.40
N LEU A 247 -18.36 -2.85 -16.42
CA LEU A 247 -17.55 -2.69 -17.62
C LEU A 247 -17.81 -3.82 -18.62
N ASP A 248 -17.96 -5.06 -18.14
CA ASP A 248 -18.33 -6.19 -19.00
C ASP A 248 -19.73 -6.01 -19.62
N GLU A 249 -20.72 -5.59 -18.83
CA GLU A 249 -22.06 -5.23 -19.32
C GLU A 249 -22.00 -4.14 -20.41
N SER A 250 -21.05 -3.21 -20.26
CA SER A 250 -20.77 -2.14 -21.24
C SER A 250 -19.89 -2.60 -22.42
N LYS A 251 -19.64 -3.92 -22.56
CA LYS A 251 -18.77 -4.54 -23.58
C LYS A 251 -17.30 -4.10 -23.52
N LYS A 252 -16.85 -3.51 -22.42
CA LYS A 252 -15.46 -3.07 -22.16
C LYS A 252 -14.69 -4.18 -21.43
N VAL A 253 -14.45 -5.29 -22.12
CA VAL A 253 -13.91 -6.52 -21.52
C VAL A 253 -12.50 -6.35 -20.95
N ILE A 254 -11.57 -5.69 -21.67
CA ILE A 254 -10.19 -5.50 -21.18
C ILE A 254 -10.16 -4.67 -19.88
N PRO A 255 -10.85 -3.51 -19.78
CA PRO A 255 -11.00 -2.81 -18.51
C PRO A 255 -11.69 -3.63 -17.41
N ALA A 256 -12.66 -4.49 -17.74
CA ALA A 256 -13.31 -5.36 -16.76
C ALA A 256 -12.32 -6.36 -16.16
N LEU A 257 -11.52 -7.01 -17.02
CA LEU A 257 -10.46 -7.94 -16.64
C LEU A 257 -9.47 -7.31 -15.65
N PHE A 258 -9.10 -6.04 -15.82
CA PHE A 258 -8.22 -5.34 -14.88
C PHE A 258 -8.74 -5.41 -13.43
N TYR A 259 -10.02 -5.08 -13.20
CA TYR A 259 -10.58 -5.09 -11.85
C TYR A 259 -10.84 -6.49 -11.31
N PHE A 260 -11.24 -7.45 -12.16
CA PHE A 260 -11.36 -8.84 -11.74
C PHE A 260 -10.01 -9.44 -11.35
N ASN A 261 -8.93 -9.13 -12.07
CA ASN A 261 -7.59 -9.58 -11.71
C ASN A 261 -7.15 -9.03 -10.35
N ILE A 262 -7.38 -7.75 -10.05
CA ILE A 262 -7.14 -7.21 -8.71
C ILE A 262 -7.90 -8.01 -7.65
N ALA A 263 -9.21 -8.21 -7.83
CA ALA A 263 -10.03 -8.94 -6.86
C ALA A 263 -9.57 -10.41 -6.72
N TYR A 264 -9.18 -11.06 -7.81
CA TYR A 264 -8.64 -12.40 -7.80
C TYR A 264 -7.28 -12.46 -7.10
N ASP A 265 -6.37 -11.54 -7.36
CA ASP A 265 -5.04 -11.58 -6.77
C ASP A 265 -5.05 -11.39 -5.26
N LEU A 266 -5.98 -10.58 -4.77
CA LEU A 266 -6.17 -10.34 -3.33
C LEU A 266 -6.89 -11.49 -2.60
N THR A 267 -7.64 -12.34 -3.31
CA THR A 267 -8.52 -13.36 -2.67
C THR A 267 -8.19 -14.79 -3.04
N LYS A 268 -7.62 -14.99 -4.23
CA LYS A 268 -7.50 -16.26 -4.95
C LYS A 268 -8.83 -17.02 -5.04
N ASP A 269 -9.96 -16.31 -5.08
CA ASP A 269 -11.31 -16.88 -5.18
C ASP A 269 -11.51 -17.59 -6.55
N PRO A 270 -11.73 -18.92 -6.58
CA PRO A 270 -11.95 -19.67 -7.82
C PRO A 270 -13.13 -19.17 -8.65
N LYS A 271 -14.15 -18.57 -8.01
CA LYS A 271 -15.30 -18.01 -8.73
C LYS A 271 -14.91 -16.79 -9.54
N ILE A 272 -14.00 -15.96 -9.04
CA ILE A 272 -13.48 -14.80 -9.78
C ILE A 272 -12.58 -15.30 -10.92
N LYS A 273 -11.78 -16.34 -10.69
CA LYS A 273 -10.97 -16.97 -11.74
C LYS A 273 -11.81 -17.46 -12.91
N TYR A 274 -12.93 -18.12 -12.63
CA TYR A 274 -13.87 -18.56 -13.67
C TYR A 274 -14.38 -17.40 -14.53
N VAL A 275 -14.72 -16.26 -13.89
CA VAL A 275 -15.15 -15.05 -14.63
C VAL A 275 -14.02 -14.52 -15.50
N ILE A 276 -12.78 -14.47 -15.00
CA ILE A 276 -11.62 -14.03 -15.79
C ILE A 276 -11.41 -14.93 -17.01
N ASP A 277 -11.51 -16.25 -16.83
CA ASP A 277 -11.29 -17.22 -17.91
C ASP A 277 -12.37 -17.10 -19.00
N ASP A 278 -13.64 -16.99 -18.62
CA ASP A 278 -14.74 -16.74 -19.58
C ASP A 278 -14.55 -15.43 -20.37
N LEU A 279 -14.05 -14.37 -19.70
CA LEU A 279 -13.78 -13.10 -20.36
C LEU A 279 -12.56 -13.17 -21.30
N ASN A 280 -11.51 -13.90 -20.95
CA ASN A 280 -10.35 -14.11 -21.82
C ASN A 280 -10.74 -14.88 -23.09
N ASP A 281 -11.52 -15.96 -22.95
CA ASP A 281 -12.04 -16.72 -24.09
C ASP A 281 -12.85 -15.83 -25.06
N LYS A 282 -13.64 -14.88 -24.53
CA LYS A 282 -14.38 -13.89 -25.34
C LYS A 282 -13.46 -12.92 -26.08
N VAL A 283 -12.31 -12.55 -25.50
CA VAL A 283 -11.33 -11.66 -26.15
C VAL A 283 -10.63 -12.39 -27.28
N GLU A 284 -10.18 -13.63 -27.06
CA GLU A 284 -9.50 -14.44 -28.07
C GLU A 284 -10.36 -14.65 -29.32
N ARG A 285 -11.64 -15.04 -29.15
CA ARG A 285 -12.57 -15.23 -30.26
C ARG A 285 -12.79 -13.98 -31.12
N ARG A 286 -12.67 -12.78 -30.55
CA ARG A 286 -12.83 -11.51 -31.29
C ARG A 286 -11.58 -11.07 -32.03
N LEU A 287 -10.42 -11.64 -31.71
CA LEU A 287 -9.16 -11.38 -32.41
C LEU A 287 -9.01 -12.30 -33.63
N ASP A 288 -9.71 -13.44 -33.63
CA ASP A 288 -9.74 -14.41 -34.73
C ASP A 288 -10.82 -14.11 -35.81
N GLU A 289 -11.68 -13.10 -35.57
CA GLU A 289 -12.70 -12.57 -36.50
C GLU A 289 -12.23 -11.30 -37.24
#